data_AF-H1LD73-F1
#
_entry.id   AF-H1LD73-F1
#
_cell.length_a   1.000
_cell.length_b   1.000
_cell.length_c   1.000
_cell.angle_alpha   90.00
_cell.angle_beta   90.00
_cell.angle_gamma   90.00
#
_symmetry.space_group_name_H-M   'P 1'
#
loop_
_entity.id
_entity.type
_entity.pdbx_description
1 polymer ?
#
loop_
_entity_poly.entity_id
_entity_poly.type
_entity_poly.pdbx_seq_one_letter_code
_entity_poly.pdbx_strand_id
1 'polypeptide(L)'
;MEGFLMKKALLFSKIYILSFIYFILFLFLSHLTPTYSFKSSITPFDYFNALNGLICFPIAISWLKTIINRTRDPNIKRRPNALNRGADNSSYFLAVQTSNATILVPGGYDSVIFRLLLAFFINTIGYIFSVPLLVLLLLSSQFKWHLFETLILAAARYQYNSDMKRSRFISRIDLNKLTELINGHIPALIFIGSPQDRASRLIAPKLRYALKLNATHIFYFNYTDNELSANAPLFKNIGITSLPTLVRIDGNGSVIATDPNYLENTIQLWPQQLKPRKKP
;
A
#
# COMPACT_ATOMS: atom_id res chain seq x y z
N MET A 1 17.20 -21.25 -11.69
CA MET A 1 16.58 -20.57 -12.86
C MET A 1 15.13 -21.01 -13.08
N GLU A 2 14.82 -22.30 -12.87
CA GLU A 2 13.47 -22.89 -13.01
C GLU A 2 12.40 -22.28 -12.10
N GLY A 3 12.70 -22.01 -10.82
CA GLY A 3 11.72 -21.43 -9.88
C GLY A 3 11.26 -19.99 -10.21
N PHE A 4 12.00 -19.25 -11.03
CA PHE A 4 11.61 -17.92 -11.50
C PHE A 4 10.67 -18.00 -12.70
N LEU A 5 10.96 -18.92 -13.63
CA LEU A 5 10.11 -19.20 -14.79
C LEU A 5 8.76 -19.78 -14.36
N MET A 6 8.76 -20.70 -13.39
CA MET A 6 7.54 -21.29 -12.83
C MET A 6 6.65 -20.24 -12.14
N LYS A 7 7.23 -19.27 -11.42
CA LYS A 7 6.48 -18.15 -10.80
C LYS A 7 5.88 -17.20 -11.85
N LYS A 8 6.60 -16.93 -12.94
CA LYS A 8 6.07 -16.12 -14.06
C LYS A 8 4.95 -16.87 -14.79
N ALA A 9 5.15 -18.15 -15.11
CA ALA A 9 4.15 -18.99 -15.76
C ALA A 9 2.85 -19.07 -14.94
N LEU A 10 2.96 -19.23 -13.62
CA LEU A 10 1.80 -19.28 -12.72
C LEU A 10 1.07 -17.93 -12.63
N LEU A 11 1.78 -16.81 -12.75
CA LEU A 11 1.16 -15.48 -12.79
C LEU A 11 0.43 -15.23 -14.11
N PHE A 12 1.02 -15.63 -15.24
CA PHE A 12 0.37 -15.55 -16.54
C PHE A 12 -0.86 -16.46 -16.61
N SER A 13 -0.75 -17.71 -16.16
CA SER A 13 -1.86 -18.67 -16.09
C SER A 13 -3.07 -18.09 -15.34
N LYS A 14 -2.86 -17.45 -14.19
CA LYS A 14 -3.94 -16.81 -13.42
C LYS A 14 -4.63 -15.68 -14.18
N ILE A 15 -3.87 -14.87 -14.92
CA ILE A 15 -4.44 -13.76 -15.71
C ILE A 15 -5.27 -14.31 -16.87
N TYR A 16 -4.79 -15.35 -17.55
CA TYR A 16 -5.53 -16.00 -18.63
C TYR A 16 -6.80 -16.72 -18.15
N ILE A 17 -6.76 -17.41 -17.00
CA ILE A 17 -7.96 -18.01 -16.39
C ILE A 17 -8.98 -16.92 -16.06
N LEU A 18 -8.53 -15.81 -15.46
CA LEU A 18 -9.41 -14.68 -15.16
C LEU A 18 -9.99 -14.06 -16.43
N SER A 19 -9.18 -13.94 -17.48
CA SER A 19 -9.64 -13.45 -18.79
C SER A 19 -10.70 -14.37 -19.41
N PHE A 20 -10.51 -15.68 -19.30
CA PHE A 20 -11.47 -16.67 -19.78
C PHE A 20 -12.80 -16.60 -19.04
N ILE A 21 -12.77 -16.41 -17.71
CA ILE A 21 -13.98 -16.19 -16.91
C ILE A 21 -14.74 -14.95 -17.41
N TYR A 22 -14.05 -13.83 -17.65
CA TYR A 22 -14.70 -12.63 -18.19
C TYR A 22 -15.20 -12.82 -19.62
N PHE A 23 -14.42 -13.49 -20.47
CA PHE A 23 -14.85 -13.82 -21.82
C PHE A 23 -16.18 -14.59 -21.81
N ILE A 24 -16.28 -15.66 -21.01
CA ILE A 24 -17.52 -16.43 -20.86
C ILE A 24 -18.64 -15.55 -20.31
N LEU A 25 -18.36 -14.73 -19.28
CA LEU A 25 -19.36 -13.89 -18.65
C LEU A 25 -19.95 -12.86 -19.63
N PHE A 26 -19.11 -12.16 -20.40
CA PHE A 26 -19.57 -11.19 -21.39
C PHE A 26 -20.24 -11.86 -22.60
N LEU A 27 -19.79 -13.06 -22.99
CA LEU A 27 -20.46 -13.87 -24.01
C LEU A 27 -21.85 -14.33 -23.54
N PHE A 28 -21.96 -14.77 -22.28
CA PHE A 28 -23.24 -15.15 -21.70
C PHE A 28 -24.20 -13.94 -21.66
N LEU A 29 -23.71 -12.80 -21.19
CA LEU A 29 -24.49 -11.55 -21.12
C LEU A 29 -24.93 -11.02 -22.48
N SER A 30 -24.10 -11.11 -23.53
CA SER A 30 -24.45 -10.63 -24.87
C SER A 30 -25.50 -11.50 -25.57
N HIS A 31 -25.60 -12.77 -25.20
CA HIS A 31 -26.53 -13.73 -25.79
C HIS A 31 -27.80 -13.99 -24.96
N LEU A 32 -27.92 -13.39 -23.77
CA LEU A 32 -29.14 -13.41 -22.96
C LEU A 32 -30.27 -12.65 -23.66
N THR A 33 -31.36 -13.33 -23.96
CA THR A 33 -32.58 -12.69 -24.48
C THR A 33 -33.59 -12.40 -23.35
N PRO A 34 -34.56 -11.49 -23.55
CA PRO A 34 -35.60 -11.17 -22.56
C PRO A 34 -36.45 -12.38 -22.15
N THR A 35 -36.47 -13.44 -22.96
CA THR A 35 -37.21 -14.68 -22.74
C THR A 35 -36.35 -15.81 -22.14
N TYR A 36 -35.16 -15.49 -21.60
CA TYR A 36 -34.19 -16.44 -21.04
C TYR A 36 -33.71 -17.52 -22.02
N SER A 37 -33.84 -17.28 -23.33
CA SER A 37 -33.31 -18.15 -24.39
C SER A 37 -31.95 -17.64 -24.87
N PHE A 38 -31.05 -18.56 -25.27
CA PHE A 38 -29.75 -18.20 -25.82
C PHE A 38 -29.84 -17.91 -27.31
N LYS A 39 -29.43 -16.71 -27.73
CA LYS A 39 -29.30 -16.40 -29.16
C LYS A 39 -28.19 -17.28 -29.75
N SER A 40 -28.45 -18.04 -30.80
CA SER A 40 -27.46 -18.94 -31.42
C SER A 40 -26.53 -18.26 -32.43
N SER A 41 -26.86 -17.04 -32.86
CA SER A 41 -26.09 -16.32 -33.89
C SER A 41 -24.91 -15.56 -33.28
N ILE A 42 -23.72 -15.72 -33.84
CA ILE A 42 -22.53 -14.92 -33.53
C ILE A 42 -22.78 -13.45 -33.90
N THR A 43 -22.35 -12.54 -33.04
CA THR A 43 -22.45 -11.09 -33.19
C THR A 43 -21.07 -10.44 -33.33
N PRO A 44 -20.97 -9.22 -33.89
CA PRO A 44 -19.71 -8.45 -33.91
C PRO A 44 -19.08 -8.26 -32.52
N PHE A 45 -19.91 -8.20 -31.47
CA PHE A 45 -19.45 -8.10 -30.09
C PHE A 45 -18.66 -9.34 -29.65
N ASP A 46 -19.02 -10.53 -30.12
CA ASP A 46 -18.35 -11.77 -29.70
C ASP A 46 -16.92 -11.86 -30.25
N TYR A 47 -16.71 -11.36 -31.47
CA TYR A 47 -15.37 -11.20 -32.04
C TYR A 47 -14.53 -10.19 -31.24
N PHE A 48 -15.13 -9.05 -30.87
CA PHE A 48 -14.46 -8.05 -30.03
C PHE A 48 -14.14 -8.61 -28.64
N ASN A 49 -15.07 -9.34 -28.03
CA ASN A 49 -14.91 -9.98 -26.73
C ASN A 49 -13.82 -11.06 -26.78
N ALA A 50 -13.75 -11.85 -27.85
CA ALA A 50 -12.68 -12.84 -28.06
C ALA A 50 -11.30 -12.18 -28.18
N LEU A 51 -11.18 -11.12 -29.00
CA LEU A 51 -9.93 -10.37 -29.13
C LEU A 51 -9.53 -9.71 -27.81
N ASN A 52 -10.50 -9.18 -27.08
CA ASN A 52 -10.26 -8.55 -25.79
C ASN A 52 -9.80 -9.57 -24.73
N GLY A 53 -10.47 -10.71 -24.62
CA GLY A 53 -10.17 -11.76 -23.66
C GLY A 53 -8.92 -12.57 -23.98
N LEU A 54 -8.62 -12.82 -25.25
CA LEU A 54 -7.44 -13.61 -25.64
C LEU A 54 -6.17 -12.75 -25.67
N ILE A 55 -6.27 -11.48 -26.06
CA ILE A 55 -5.12 -10.65 -26.40
C ILE A 55 -5.06 -9.39 -25.53
N CYS A 56 -6.05 -8.51 -25.62
CA CYS A 56 -5.90 -7.15 -25.08
C CYS A 56 -5.83 -7.12 -23.54
N PHE A 57 -6.77 -7.76 -22.85
CA PHE A 57 -6.82 -7.81 -21.40
C PHE A 57 -5.58 -8.44 -20.75
N PRO A 58 -5.15 -9.67 -21.12
CA PRO A 58 -4.01 -10.30 -20.46
C PRO A 58 -2.72 -9.51 -20.67
N ILE A 59 -2.51 -8.94 -21.86
CA ILE A 59 -1.33 -8.12 -22.17
C ILE A 59 -1.37 -6.80 -21.39
N ALA A 60 -2.47 -6.05 -21.48
CA ALA A 60 -2.61 -4.75 -20.83
C ALA A 60 -2.44 -4.84 -19.31
N ILE A 61 -3.10 -5.82 -18.66
CA ILE A 61 -3.00 -6.02 -17.22
C ILE A 61 -1.61 -6.47 -16.80
N SER A 62 -0.96 -7.37 -17.55
CA SER A 62 0.40 -7.82 -17.23
C SER A 62 1.42 -6.69 -17.36
N TRP A 63 1.28 -5.86 -18.40
CA TRP A 63 2.12 -4.68 -18.61
C TRP A 63 1.89 -3.65 -17.51
N LEU A 64 0.64 -3.28 -17.23
CA LEU A 64 0.32 -2.33 -16.16
C LEU A 64 0.82 -2.81 -14.80
N LYS A 65 0.66 -4.09 -14.47
CA LYS A 65 1.23 -4.69 -13.24
C LYS A 65 2.76 -4.56 -13.21
N THR A 66 3.42 -4.72 -14.35
CA THR A 66 4.88 -4.55 -14.44
C THR A 66 5.29 -3.11 -14.19
N ILE A 67 4.58 -2.13 -14.76
CA ILE A 67 4.81 -0.70 -14.49
C ILE A 67 4.60 -0.41 -13.00
N ILE A 68 3.45 -0.81 -12.45
CA ILE A 68 3.15 -0.65 -11.01
C ILE A 68 4.26 -1.25 -10.14
N ASN A 69 4.70 -2.48 -10.42
CA ASN A 69 5.76 -3.12 -9.65
C ASN A 69 7.10 -2.40 -9.80
N ARG A 70 7.44 -1.85 -10.97
CA ARG A 70 8.67 -1.09 -11.15
C ARG A 70 8.62 0.27 -10.46
N THR A 71 7.49 0.97 -10.55
CA THR A 71 7.28 2.29 -9.92
C THR A 71 7.17 2.17 -8.41
N ARG A 72 6.56 1.08 -7.91
CA ARG A 72 6.41 0.83 -6.47
C ARG A 72 7.56 0.04 -5.84
N ASP A 73 8.30 -0.76 -6.60
CA ASP A 73 9.34 -1.70 -6.11
C ASP A 73 10.58 -1.89 -7.03
N PRO A 74 11.47 -0.90 -7.20
CA PRO A 74 12.68 -1.12 -7.99
C PRO A 74 13.73 -2.03 -7.32
N ASN A 75 13.80 -2.15 -5.99
CA ASN A 75 14.83 -3.00 -5.32
C ASN A 75 14.53 -3.26 -3.84
N ILE A 76 13.66 -4.20 -3.53
CA ILE A 76 13.76 -4.94 -2.26
C ILE A 76 13.92 -6.39 -2.66
N LYS A 77 15.14 -6.92 -2.52
CA LYS A 77 15.33 -8.38 -2.42
C LYS A 77 14.35 -8.85 -1.36
N ARG A 78 13.25 -9.49 -1.76
CA ARG A 78 12.39 -10.24 -0.83
C ARG A 78 13.34 -11.19 -0.13
N ARG A 79 13.76 -10.87 1.10
CA ARG A 79 14.44 -11.87 1.94
C ARG A 79 13.42 -12.98 2.11
N PRO A 80 13.70 -14.21 1.65
CA PRO A 80 12.90 -15.33 2.05
C PRO A 80 13.13 -15.50 3.56
N ASN A 81 12.07 -15.77 4.31
CA ASN A 81 12.11 -16.22 5.69
C ASN A 81 12.45 -15.13 6.74
N ALA A 82 11.39 -14.47 7.23
CA ALA A 82 11.22 -14.26 8.66
C ALA A 82 9.82 -14.78 9.04
N LEU A 83 9.60 -16.06 8.74
CA LEU A 83 8.54 -16.88 9.32
C LEU A 83 9.03 -17.27 10.72
N ASN A 84 9.16 -16.30 11.63
CA ASN A 84 9.18 -16.64 13.05
C ASN A 84 7.73 -16.96 13.43
N ARG A 85 7.40 -18.25 13.26
CA ARG A 85 6.25 -18.87 13.90
C ARG A 85 6.34 -18.57 15.39
N GLY A 86 5.25 -18.03 15.93
CA GLY A 86 5.18 -17.63 17.33
C GLY A 86 5.55 -18.76 18.28
N ALA A 87 6.39 -18.41 19.25
CA ALA A 87 6.10 -18.76 20.63
C ALA A 87 5.64 -17.45 21.29
N ASP A 88 4.51 -17.54 21.99
CA ASP A 88 3.95 -16.55 22.90
C ASP A 88 3.10 -15.41 22.28
N ASN A 89 1.78 -15.57 22.44
CA ASN A 89 0.70 -14.57 22.41
C ASN A 89 0.55 -13.59 21.22
N SER A 90 1.24 -13.81 20.10
CA SER A 90 1.25 -12.91 18.92
C SER A 90 0.29 -13.31 17.78
N SER A 91 -0.80 -14.02 18.08
CA SER A 91 -1.77 -14.50 17.09
C SER A 91 -2.52 -13.40 16.32
N TYR A 92 -2.54 -12.16 16.81
CA TYR A 92 -3.13 -11.02 16.09
C TYR A 92 -2.12 -10.25 15.22
N PHE A 93 -0.81 -10.37 15.49
CA PHE A 93 0.25 -9.65 14.78
C PHE A 93 0.85 -10.42 13.59
N LEU A 94 0.69 -11.75 13.55
CA LEU A 94 1.08 -12.58 12.40
C LEU A 94 0.39 -12.17 11.09
N ALA A 95 -0.74 -11.49 11.20
CA ALA A 95 -1.52 -11.00 10.08
C ALA A 95 -1.09 -9.60 9.58
N VAL A 96 -0.26 -8.88 10.33
CA VAL A 96 0.38 -7.63 9.88
C VAL A 96 1.66 -7.91 9.11
N GLN A 97 2.42 -8.96 9.47
CA GLN A 97 3.57 -9.41 8.67
C GLN A 97 3.15 -10.13 7.37
N THR A 98 1.99 -10.77 7.35
CA THR A 98 1.48 -11.46 6.16
C THR A 98 0.59 -10.60 5.28
N SER A 99 0.57 -9.26 5.43
CA SER A 99 -0.42 -8.30 4.86
C SER A 99 -0.53 -8.21 3.31
N ASN A 100 -0.40 -9.32 2.60
CA ASN A 100 -1.35 -9.71 1.55
C ASN A 100 -2.54 -10.55 2.09
N ALA A 101 -2.57 -10.89 3.38
CA ALA A 101 -3.65 -11.61 4.05
C ALA A 101 -4.10 -10.77 5.25
N THR A 102 -5.21 -10.08 5.10
CA THR A 102 -5.82 -9.25 6.14
C THR A 102 -6.60 -10.09 7.16
N ILE A 103 -6.44 -9.70 8.42
CA ILE A 103 -7.14 -10.18 9.62
C ILE A 103 -8.65 -10.19 9.39
N LEU A 104 -9.26 -11.36 9.60
CA LEU A 104 -10.69 -11.50 9.87
C LEU A 104 -10.99 -10.79 11.19
N VAL A 105 -11.47 -9.54 11.12
CA VAL A 105 -12.10 -8.87 12.26
C VAL A 105 -13.59 -9.23 12.22
N PRO A 106 -14.12 -9.98 13.20
CA PRO A 106 -15.54 -10.31 13.24
C PRO A 106 -16.37 -9.02 13.38
N GLY A 107 -17.33 -8.79 12.47
CA GLY A 107 -18.27 -7.66 12.53
C GLY A 107 -17.95 -6.43 11.68
N GLY A 108 -16.84 -6.42 10.93
CA GLY A 108 -16.59 -5.38 9.92
C GLY A 108 -17.17 -5.75 8.55
N TYR A 109 -17.55 -4.76 7.74
CA TYR A 109 -17.80 -4.88 6.28
C TYR A 109 -16.57 -5.33 5.47
N ASP A 110 -15.60 -5.94 6.15
CA ASP A 110 -14.28 -6.34 5.71
C ASP A 110 -14.23 -7.88 5.52
N SER A 111 -15.37 -8.48 5.17
CA SER A 111 -15.47 -9.91 4.91
C SER A 111 -14.72 -10.26 3.62
N VAL A 112 -14.10 -11.44 3.59
CA VAL A 112 -13.38 -11.96 2.41
C VAL A 112 -14.24 -11.86 1.14
N ILE A 113 -15.55 -12.02 1.28
CA ILE A 113 -16.54 -11.92 0.20
C ILE A 113 -16.57 -10.51 -0.40
N PHE A 114 -16.65 -9.45 0.40
CA PHE A 114 -16.64 -8.07 -0.12
C PHE A 114 -15.33 -7.72 -0.83
N ARG A 115 -14.20 -8.27 -0.36
CA ARG A 115 -12.89 -8.08 -1.01
C ARG A 115 -12.81 -8.82 -2.34
N LEU A 116 -13.33 -10.04 -2.40
CA LEU A 116 -13.42 -10.82 -3.65
C LEU A 116 -14.34 -10.13 -4.65
N LEU A 117 -15.50 -9.63 -4.20
CA LEU A 117 -16.43 -8.86 -5.03
C LEU A 117 -15.78 -7.57 -5.53
N LEU A 118 -15.13 -6.79 -4.67
CA LEU A 118 -14.44 -5.57 -5.06
C LEU A 118 -13.32 -5.86 -6.08
N ALA A 119 -12.53 -6.90 -5.85
CA ALA A 119 -11.50 -7.33 -6.78
C ALA A 119 -12.10 -7.78 -8.12
N PHE A 120 -13.23 -8.47 -8.10
CA PHE A 120 -13.98 -8.84 -9.30
C PHE A 120 -14.46 -7.60 -10.05
N PHE A 121 -15.08 -6.62 -9.38
CA PHE A 121 -15.51 -5.36 -10.02
C PHE A 121 -14.35 -4.58 -10.63
N ILE A 122 -13.23 -4.41 -9.92
CA ILE A 122 -12.05 -3.70 -10.43
C ILE A 122 -11.50 -4.41 -11.68
N ASN A 123 -11.40 -5.73 -11.65
CA ASN A 123 -10.92 -6.50 -12.79
C ASN A 123 -11.93 -6.51 -13.95
N THR A 124 -13.23 -6.45 -13.67
CA THR A 124 -14.29 -6.30 -14.69
C THR A 124 -14.17 -4.96 -15.40
N ILE A 125 -13.98 -3.86 -14.66
CA ILE A 125 -13.68 -2.54 -15.24
C ILE A 125 -12.42 -2.62 -16.09
N GLY A 126 -11.37 -3.27 -15.58
CA GLY A 126 -10.14 -3.51 -16.34
C GLY A 126 -10.36 -4.28 -17.64
N TYR A 127 -11.30 -5.23 -17.65
CA TYR A 127 -11.69 -5.99 -18.84
C TYR A 127 -12.49 -5.15 -19.83
N ILE A 128 -13.42 -4.31 -19.37
CA ILE A 128 -14.17 -3.41 -20.24
C ILE A 128 -13.24 -2.39 -20.92
N PHE A 129 -12.27 -1.87 -20.18
CA PHE A 129 -11.35 -0.83 -20.65
C PHE A 129 -10.00 -1.36 -21.16
N SER A 130 -9.81 -2.67 -21.37
CA SER A 130 -8.48 -3.19 -21.74
C SER A 130 -8.01 -2.77 -23.13
N VAL A 131 -8.92 -2.59 -24.10
CA VAL A 131 -8.55 -2.09 -25.44
C VAL A 131 -8.02 -0.65 -25.37
N PRO A 132 -8.76 0.34 -24.83
CA PRO A 132 -8.24 1.71 -24.71
C PRO A 132 -7.01 1.78 -23.79
N LEU A 133 -6.96 0.96 -22.74
CA LEU A 133 -5.78 0.86 -21.88
C LEU A 133 -4.54 0.37 -22.64
N LEU A 134 -4.67 -0.66 -23.49
CA LEU A 134 -3.57 -1.18 -24.29
C LEU A 134 -3.07 -0.14 -25.29
N VAL A 135 -3.98 0.57 -25.97
CA VAL A 135 -3.62 1.66 -26.88
C VAL A 135 -2.84 2.74 -26.14
N LEU A 136 -3.32 3.17 -24.96
CA LEU A 136 -2.60 4.15 -24.14
C LEU A 136 -1.23 3.64 -23.68
N LEU A 137 -1.09 2.37 -23.31
CA LEU A 137 0.20 1.77 -22.95
C LEU A 137 1.18 1.76 -24.13
N LEU A 138 0.72 1.39 -25.32
CA LEU A 138 1.51 1.41 -26.55
C LEU A 138 1.97 2.81 -26.90
N LEU A 139 1.06 3.79 -26.90
CA LEU A 139 1.38 5.20 -27.15
C LEU A 139 2.38 5.73 -26.10
N SER A 140 2.13 5.45 -24.82
CA SER A 140 3.03 5.85 -23.72
C SER A 140 4.43 5.28 -23.92
N SER A 141 4.54 4.03 -24.38
CA SER A 141 5.83 3.38 -24.67
C SER A 141 6.51 3.98 -25.92
N GLN A 142 5.76 4.21 -26.99
CA GLN A 142 6.28 4.73 -28.26
C GLN A 142 6.78 6.16 -28.12
N PHE A 143 6.02 7.01 -27.42
CA PHE A 143 6.38 8.41 -27.18
C PHE A 143 7.23 8.63 -25.93
N LYS A 144 7.61 7.55 -25.22
CA LYS A 144 8.36 7.59 -23.95
C LYS A 144 7.69 8.48 -22.89
N TRP A 145 6.36 8.55 -22.91
CA TRP A 145 5.61 9.26 -21.87
C TRP A 145 5.66 8.42 -20.59
N HIS A 146 6.05 9.05 -19.48
CA HIS A 146 5.97 8.43 -18.14
C HIS A 146 4.57 8.60 -17.51
N LEU A 147 3.53 8.49 -18.33
CA LEU A 147 2.16 8.84 -17.96
C LEU A 147 1.65 7.95 -16.82
N PHE A 148 1.82 6.63 -16.97
CA PHE A 148 1.37 5.67 -15.97
C PHE A 148 2.19 5.77 -14.68
N GLU A 149 3.50 5.92 -14.77
CA GLU A 149 4.37 6.12 -13.60
C GLU A 149 3.98 7.38 -12.83
N THR A 150 3.72 8.48 -13.54
CA THR A 150 3.29 9.76 -12.95
C THR A 150 1.94 9.60 -12.24
N LEU A 151 0.97 8.96 -12.87
CA LEU A 151 -0.34 8.69 -12.27
C LEU A 151 -0.24 7.81 -11.03
N ILE A 152 0.57 6.73 -11.09
CA ILE A 152 0.78 5.82 -9.97
C ILE A 152 1.43 6.56 -8.79
N LEU A 153 2.43 7.41 -9.04
CA LEU A 153 3.09 8.22 -8.01
C LEU A 153 2.13 9.26 -7.43
N ALA A 154 1.35 9.95 -8.27
CA ALA A 154 0.35 10.91 -7.83
C ALA A 154 -0.71 10.25 -6.93
N ALA A 155 -1.23 9.09 -7.34
CA ALA A 155 -2.17 8.31 -6.53
C ALA A 155 -1.56 7.86 -5.20
N ALA A 156 -0.30 7.42 -5.20
CA ALA A 156 0.40 7.00 -3.98
C ALA A 156 0.65 8.19 -3.02
N ARG A 157 1.02 9.37 -3.56
CA ARG A 157 1.16 10.61 -2.79
C ARG A 157 -0.18 11.05 -2.19
N TYR A 158 -1.26 10.99 -2.97
CA TYR A 158 -2.60 11.29 -2.50
C TYR A 158 -3.04 10.35 -1.38
N GLN A 159 -2.83 9.04 -1.55
CA GLN A 159 -3.13 8.04 -0.53
C GLN A 159 -2.36 8.31 0.77
N TYR A 160 -1.06 8.55 0.68
CA TYR A 160 -0.24 8.90 1.84
C TYR A 160 -0.78 10.12 2.59
N ASN A 161 -1.08 11.21 1.87
CA ASN A 161 -1.63 12.43 2.47
C ASN A 161 -3.01 12.18 3.11
N SER A 162 -3.84 11.36 2.48
CA SER A 162 -5.14 10.96 3.00
C SER A 162 -5.00 10.15 4.29
N ASP A 163 -4.07 9.18 4.33
CA ASP A 163 -3.81 8.35 5.50
C ASP A 163 -3.28 9.17 6.68
N MET A 164 -2.41 10.15 6.43
CA MET A 164 -1.90 11.05 7.47
C MET A 164 -2.94 12.06 7.96
N LYS A 165 -3.82 12.58 7.10
CA LYS A 165 -4.84 13.58 7.48
C LYS A 165 -6.09 13.00 8.15
N ARG A 166 -6.53 11.80 7.76
CA ARG A 166 -7.83 11.23 8.18
C ARG A 166 -7.77 10.44 9.48
N SER A 167 -6.61 10.30 10.11
CA SER A 167 -6.46 9.52 11.33
C SER A 167 -6.62 10.39 12.56
N ARG A 168 -7.61 10.10 13.42
CA ARG A 168 -7.73 10.73 14.76
C ARG A 168 -6.53 10.48 15.68
N PHE A 169 -5.66 9.54 15.32
CA PHE A 169 -4.49 9.12 16.08
C PHE A 169 -3.19 9.77 15.58
N ILE A 170 -3.26 10.61 14.54
CA ILE A 170 -2.12 11.28 13.94
C ILE A 170 -2.40 12.78 13.93
N SER A 171 -1.63 13.55 14.70
CA SER A 171 -1.67 15.01 14.66
C SER A 171 -0.50 15.57 13.87
N ARG A 172 -0.79 16.29 12.79
CA ARG A 172 0.26 16.97 12.02
C ARG A 172 0.85 18.12 12.84
N ILE A 173 2.17 18.22 12.87
CA ILE A 173 2.93 19.28 13.52
C ILE A 173 3.82 20.01 12.52
N ASP A 174 4.10 21.28 12.79
CA ASP A 174 5.07 22.09 12.08
C ASP A 174 6.46 22.03 12.74
N LEU A 175 7.42 22.78 12.21
CA LEU A 175 8.78 22.80 12.73
C LEU A 175 8.87 23.42 14.13
N ASN A 176 8.07 24.46 14.39
CA ASN A 176 8.06 25.14 15.68
C ASN A 176 7.61 24.18 16.77
N LYS A 177 6.52 23.45 16.54
CA LYS A 177 6.05 22.44 17.49
C LYS A 177 7.02 21.27 17.64
N LEU A 178 7.66 20.83 16.55
CA LEU A 178 8.70 19.80 16.63
C LEU A 178 9.85 20.24 17.55
N THR A 179 10.31 21.48 17.38
CA THR A 179 11.41 22.05 18.17
C THR A 179 11.01 22.23 19.63
N GLU A 180 9.77 22.65 19.90
CA GLU A 180 9.21 22.75 21.25
C GLU A 180 9.16 21.39 21.96
N LEU A 181 8.70 20.34 21.27
CA LEU A 181 8.64 18.99 21.84
C LEU A 181 10.03 18.48 22.23
N ILE A 182 11.03 18.75 21.39
CA ILE A 182 12.41 18.30 21.58
C ILE A 182 13.10 19.09 22.69
N ASN A 183 13.14 20.43 22.57
CA ASN A 183 13.84 21.28 23.53
C ASN A 183 13.11 21.37 24.87
N GLY A 184 11.79 21.24 24.86
CA GLY A 184 10.95 21.19 26.07
C GLY A 184 10.95 19.82 26.75
N HIS A 185 11.62 18.81 26.17
CA HIS A 185 11.67 17.43 26.68
C HIS A 185 10.28 16.84 26.95
N ILE A 186 9.31 17.20 26.11
CA ILE A 186 7.91 16.78 26.27
C ILE A 186 7.79 15.34 25.72
N PRO A 187 7.34 14.36 26.53
CA PRO A 187 7.17 12.99 26.07
C PRO A 187 6.30 12.91 24.82
N ALA A 188 6.87 12.43 23.72
CA ALA A 188 6.18 12.39 22.43
C ALA A 188 6.72 11.29 21.54
N LEU A 189 5.82 10.72 20.74
CA LEU A 189 6.17 9.82 19.65
C LEU A 189 5.84 10.55 18.34
N ILE A 190 6.84 10.70 17.48
CA ILE A 190 6.78 11.53 16.28
C ILE A 190 7.16 10.68 15.06
N PHE A 191 6.28 10.60 14.08
CA PHE A 191 6.59 10.04 12.77
C PHE A 191 7.07 11.14 11.83
N ILE A 192 8.27 10.98 11.30
CA ILE A 192 8.89 11.89 10.32
C ILE A 192 8.90 11.17 8.98
N GLY A 193 8.12 11.68 8.04
CA GLY A 193 7.95 11.07 6.73
C GLY A 193 7.72 12.10 5.64
N SER A 194 7.69 11.63 4.40
CA SER A 194 7.47 12.48 3.23
C SER A 194 6.58 11.80 2.19
N PRO A 195 5.66 12.52 1.52
CA PRO A 195 4.93 11.99 0.38
C PRO A 195 5.85 11.69 -0.81
N GLN A 196 7.03 12.33 -0.88
CA GLN A 196 8.02 12.11 -1.94
C GLN A 196 8.82 10.84 -1.70
N ASP A 197 9.10 10.55 -0.42
CA ASP A 197 9.83 9.37 -0.01
C ASP A 197 9.00 8.09 -0.18
N ARG A 198 9.61 7.09 -0.81
CA ARG A 198 8.94 5.83 -1.11
C ARG A 198 8.70 4.99 0.15
N ALA A 199 9.68 4.92 1.05
CA ALA A 199 9.57 4.11 2.25
C ALA A 199 8.48 4.66 3.20
N SER A 200 8.36 5.99 3.28
CA SER A 200 7.28 6.71 3.95
C SER A 200 5.90 6.35 3.40
N ARG A 201 5.75 6.34 2.07
CA ARG A 201 4.49 5.92 1.41
C ARG A 201 4.11 4.47 1.72
N LEU A 202 5.09 3.56 1.80
CA LEU A 202 4.83 2.15 2.05
C LEU A 202 4.45 1.86 3.51
N ILE A 203 4.97 2.63 4.47
CA ILE A 203 4.70 2.40 5.89
C ILE A 203 3.44 3.11 6.42
N ALA A 204 3.03 4.20 5.78
CA ALA A 204 1.87 4.99 6.20
C ALA A 204 0.58 4.18 6.48
N PRO A 205 0.16 3.24 5.61
CA PRO A 205 -1.01 2.40 5.91
C PRO A 205 -0.81 1.50 7.14
N LYS A 206 0.38 0.92 7.30
CA LYS A 206 0.73 0.09 8.45
C LYS A 206 0.72 0.89 9.74
N LEU A 207 1.29 2.10 9.69
CA LEU A 207 1.30 3.04 10.81
C LEU A 207 -0.11 3.39 11.26
N ARG A 208 -0.96 3.86 10.34
CA ARG A 208 -2.35 4.20 10.65
C ARG A 208 -3.11 3.05 11.32
N TYR A 209 -2.89 1.83 10.82
CA TYR A 209 -3.53 0.64 11.37
C TYR A 209 -3.00 0.29 12.78
N ALA A 210 -1.67 0.29 12.96
CA ALA A 210 -1.04 0.02 14.25
C ALA A 210 -1.49 1.03 15.33
N LEU A 211 -1.58 2.31 14.99
CA LEU A 211 -2.07 3.35 15.91
C LEU A 211 -3.53 3.15 16.29
N LYS A 212 -4.38 2.80 15.32
CA LYS A 212 -5.80 2.52 15.55
C LYS A 212 -6.00 1.34 16.50
N LEU A 213 -5.23 0.26 16.32
CA LEU A 213 -5.32 -0.93 17.15
C LEU A 213 -4.85 -0.69 18.58
N ASN A 214 -3.75 0.05 18.75
CA ASN A 214 -3.18 0.33 20.08
C ASN A 214 -3.76 1.60 20.73
N ALA A 215 -4.78 2.21 20.11
CA ALA A 215 -5.36 3.50 20.52
C ALA A 215 -4.30 4.57 20.85
N THR A 216 -3.16 4.54 20.16
CA THR A 216 -2.00 5.37 20.47
C THR A 216 -2.00 6.60 19.60
N HIS A 217 -1.81 7.77 20.21
CA HIS A 217 -1.71 9.03 19.49
C HIS A 217 -0.24 9.38 19.24
N ILE A 218 0.08 9.82 18.02
CA ILE A 218 1.40 10.28 17.64
C ILE A 218 1.33 11.63 16.91
N PHE A 219 2.47 12.32 16.88
CA PHE A 219 2.65 13.47 16.01
C PHE A 219 3.20 13.04 14.65
N TYR A 220 2.85 13.79 13.62
CA TYR A 220 3.36 13.61 12.27
C TYR A 220 4.01 14.90 11.78
N PHE A 221 5.28 14.81 11.42
CA PHE A 221 5.99 15.90 10.76
C PHE A 221 6.23 15.53 9.30
N ASN A 222 5.71 16.37 8.39
CA ASN A 222 5.95 16.19 6.97
C ASN A 222 7.26 16.87 6.59
N TYR A 223 8.24 16.06 6.21
CA TYR A 223 9.57 16.50 5.86
C TYR A 223 9.62 17.40 4.61
N THR A 224 8.60 17.39 3.75
CA THR A 224 8.55 18.25 2.55
C THR A 224 7.96 19.63 2.79
N ASP A 225 7.37 19.88 3.96
CA ASP A 225 6.71 21.17 4.24
C ASP A 225 7.72 22.31 4.50
N ASN A 226 8.96 21.97 4.83
CA ASN A 226 10.00 22.93 5.16
C ASN A 226 11.22 22.66 4.29
N GLU A 227 11.74 23.68 3.61
CA GLU A 227 12.91 23.57 2.76
C GLU A 227 14.07 22.89 3.52
N LEU A 228 14.50 21.72 3.02
CA LEU A 228 15.51 20.85 3.62
C LEU A 228 16.79 21.58 4.06
N SER A 229 17.16 22.64 3.34
CA SER A 229 18.42 23.37 3.50
C SER A 229 18.49 24.15 4.80
N ALA A 230 17.38 24.70 5.29
CA ALA A 230 17.38 25.54 6.49
C ALA A 230 17.48 24.74 7.80
N ASN A 231 17.04 23.47 7.80
CA ASN A 231 16.80 22.70 9.03
C ASN A 231 17.62 21.40 9.14
N ALA A 232 18.53 21.15 8.19
CA ALA A 232 19.49 20.04 8.24
C ALA A 232 20.26 19.89 9.58
N PRO A 233 20.64 20.98 10.30
CA PRO A 233 21.34 20.86 11.58
C PRO A 233 20.48 20.20 12.67
N LEU A 234 19.19 20.56 12.75
CA LEU A 234 18.26 20.02 13.73
C LEU A 234 18.07 18.51 13.52
N PHE A 235 17.82 18.10 12.28
CA PHE A 235 17.67 16.66 11.95
C PHE A 235 18.95 15.86 12.19
N LYS A 236 20.13 16.44 11.93
CA LYS A 236 21.42 15.81 12.22
C LYS A 236 21.64 15.64 13.73
N ASN A 237 21.30 16.63 14.53
CA ASN A 237 21.45 16.59 16.00
C ASN A 237 20.52 15.56 16.65
N ILE A 238 19.37 15.29 16.05
CA ILE A 238 18.39 14.28 16.52
C ILE A 238 18.71 12.88 15.97
N GLY A 239 19.77 12.72 15.16
CA GLY A 239 20.17 11.43 14.60
C GLY A 239 19.27 10.94 13.46
N ILE A 240 18.51 11.83 12.82
CA ILE A 240 17.65 11.48 11.68
C ILE A 240 18.52 11.45 10.43
N THR A 241 18.91 10.26 10.01
CA THR A 241 19.81 10.02 8.88
C THR A 241 19.08 9.53 7.63
N SER A 242 17.83 9.10 7.76
CA SER A 242 17.01 8.58 6.64
C SER A 242 15.52 8.78 6.90
N LEU A 243 14.72 8.67 5.83
CA LEU A 243 13.27 8.67 5.91
C LEU A 243 12.72 7.26 5.56
N PRO A 244 11.57 6.87 6.12
CA PRO A 244 10.91 7.51 7.27
C PRO A 244 11.70 7.24 8.56
N THR A 245 11.46 8.03 9.60
CA THR A 245 12.01 7.78 10.95
C THR A 245 10.90 7.93 11.98
N LEU A 246 10.90 7.06 12.99
CA LEU A 246 10.06 7.20 14.18
C LEU A 246 10.93 7.75 15.31
N VAL A 247 10.64 8.95 15.79
CA VAL A 247 11.38 9.60 16.87
C VAL A 247 10.59 9.47 18.16
N ARG A 248 11.23 8.93 19.19
CA ARG A 248 10.70 8.90 20.55
C ARG A 248 11.43 9.95 21.37
N ILE A 249 10.66 10.79 22.08
CA ILE A 249 11.16 11.72 23.10
C ILE A 249 10.67 11.18 24.43
N ASP A 250 11.59 10.79 25.29
CA ASP A 250 11.27 10.34 26.65
C ASP A 250 11.23 11.55 27.60
N GLY A 251 10.52 11.43 28.73
CA GLY A 251 10.38 12.54 29.70
C GLY A 251 11.65 12.94 30.45
N ASN A 252 12.75 12.21 30.25
CA ASN A 252 14.10 12.58 30.70
C ASN A 252 14.87 13.39 29.63
N GLY A 253 14.24 13.70 28.50
CA GLY A 253 14.82 14.42 27.38
C GLY A 253 15.61 13.59 26.39
N SER A 254 15.70 12.26 26.55
CA SER A 254 16.38 11.43 25.56
C SER A 254 15.56 11.31 24.29
N VAL A 255 16.20 11.62 23.16
CA VAL A 255 15.61 11.52 21.83
C VAL A 255 16.19 10.30 21.11
N ILE A 256 15.33 9.36 20.75
CA ILE A 256 15.73 8.08 20.15
C ILE A 256 15.04 7.94 18.79
N ALA A 257 15.85 7.97 17.73
CA ALA A 257 15.41 7.62 16.39
C ALA A 257 15.33 6.08 16.27
N THR A 258 14.16 5.58 15.93
CA THR A 258 13.91 4.15 15.70
C THR A 258 13.63 3.89 14.24
N ASP A 259 14.21 2.83 13.70
CA ASP A 259 13.89 2.35 12.36
C ASP A 259 12.39 1.99 12.30
N PRO A 260 11.64 2.53 11.33
CA PRO A 260 10.25 2.17 11.08
C PRO A 260 9.97 0.66 10.95
N ASN A 261 10.97 -0.19 10.69
CA ASN A 261 10.81 -1.64 10.74
C ASN A 261 10.43 -2.18 12.14
N TYR A 262 10.74 -1.43 13.21
CA TYR A 262 10.38 -1.78 14.59
C TYR A 262 9.15 -1.01 15.11
N LEU A 263 8.37 -0.41 14.20
CA LEU A 263 7.21 0.42 14.53
C LEU A 263 6.25 -0.23 15.54
N GLU A 264 5.97 -1.52 15.37
CA GLU A 264 5.03 -2.26 16.21
C GLU A 264 5.50 -2.35 17.65
N ASN A 265 6.76 -2.71 17.86
CA ASN A 265 7.37 -2.78 19.19
C ASN A 265 7.37 -1.40 19.85
N THR A 266 7.72 -0.36 19.09
CA THR A 266 7.77 1.00 19.64
C THR A 266 6.38 1.50 20.03
N ILE A 267 5.35 1.26 19.22
CA ILE A 267 3.97 1.68 19.51
C ILE A 267 3.39 0.88 20.70
N GLN A 268 3.63 -0.43 20.78
CA GLN A 268 3.11 -1.26 21.88
C GLN A 268 3.73 -0.90 23.24
N LEU A 269 5.03 -0.59 23.26
CA LEU A 269 5.74 -0.28 24.50
C LEU A 269 5.54 1.16 24.97
N TRP A 270 5.08 2.05 24.10
CA TRP A 270 4.92 3.48 24.39
C TRP A 270 3.99 3.77 25.59
N PRO A 271 2.76 3.21 25.68
CA PRO A 271 1.87 3.45 26.82
C PRO A 271 2.45 2.97 28.16
N GLN A 272 3.33 1.97 28.14
CA GLN A 272 3.97 1.44 29.35
C GLN A 272 5.09 2.36 29.85
N GLN A 273 5.73 3.09 28.93
CA GLN A 273 6.83 4.02 29.23
C GLN A 273 6.34 5.38 29.73
N LEU A 274 5.08 5.74 29.46
CA LEU A 274 4.44 6.93 30.02
C LEU A 274 4.03 6.76 31.49
N LYS A 275 4.01 5.52 32.02
CA LYS A 275 3.74 5.30 33.44
C LYS A 275 5.00 5.64 34.25
N PRO A 276 4.92 6.48 35.29
CA PRO A 276 6.05 6.73 36.16
C PRO A 276 6.52 5.38 36.72
N ARG A 277 7.82 5.10 36.62
CA ARG A 277 8.42 3.98 37.34
C ARG A 277 8.06 4.18 38.81
N LYS A 278 7.25 3.28 39.37
CA LYS A 278 7.11 3.20 40.83
C LYS A 278 8.53 3.04 41.36
N LYS A 279 8.99 4.03 42.13
CA LYS A 279 10.26 3.89 42.85
C LYS A 279 10.13 2.66 43.77
N PRO A 280 11.17 1.80 43.85
CA PRO A 280 11.24 0.78 44.87
C PRO A 280 11.22 1.41 46.26
#